data_AF-A0A167B0E9-F1
#
_entry.id   AF-A0A167B0E9-F1
#
_cell.length_a   1.000
_cell.length_b   1.000
_cell.length_c   1.000
_cell.angle_alpha   90.00
_cell.angle_beta   90.00
_cell.angle_gamma   90.00
#
_symmetry.space_group_name_H-M   'P 1'
#
loop_
_entity.id
_entity.type
_entity.pdbx_description
1 polymer ?
#
loop_
_entity_poly.entity_id
_entity_poly.type
_entity_poly.pdbx_seq_one_letter_code
_entity_poly.pdbx_strand_id
1 'polypeptide(L)'
;MKQPAWVQPIQAVMKKKGVKQRDLMSVFNVNSQGAVSHYFSGRNKLSDKQMTEFADFLGISKSTFFQDEPKDEHQLDTNSLTEAFQTLARLDELSDGEITSFFNVYEKMGPDRIAEVYDVLYKINKSKQEQLSTTIHTLKKAP
;
A
#
# COMPACT_ATOMS: atom_id res chain seq x y z
N MET A 1 -13.61 -19.76 5.78
CA MET A 1 -14.47 -18.65 5.33
C MET A 1 -13.60 -17.66 4.57
N LYS A 2 -14.11 -17.06 3.50
CA LYS A 2 -13.36 -16.04 2.73
C LYS A 2 -13.35 -14.74 3.53
N GLN A 3 -12.17 -14.14 3.69
CA GLN A 3 -12.01 -12.85 4.38
C GLN A 3 -12.83 -11.76 3.65
N PRO A 4 -13.59 -10.91 4.38
CA PRO A 4 -14.33 -9.81 3.76
C PRO A 4 -13.40 -8.80 3.09
N ALA A 5 -13.81 -8.25 1.94
CA ALA A 5 -13.01 -7.30 1.16
C ALA A 5 -12.60 -6.04 1.95
N TRP A 6 -13.47 -5.57 2.86
CA TRP A 6 -13.21 -4.40 3.69
C TRP A 6 -12.06 -4.59 4.69
N VAL A 7 -11.67 -5.84 5.00
CA VAL A 7 -10.72 -6.11 6.08
C VAL A 7 -9.32 -5.62 5.74
N GLN A 8 -8.85 -5.85 4.51
CA GLN A 8 -7.51 -5.46 4.06
C GLN A 8 -7.27 -3.93 4.15
N PRO A 9 -8.09 -3.06 3.53
CA PRO A 9 -7.87 -1.61 3.59
C PRO A 9 -7.94 -1.08 5.03
N ILE A 10 -8.83 -1.63 5.86
CA ILE A 10 -8.98 -1.24 7.25
C ILE A 10 -7.80 -1.71 8.11
N GLN A 11 -7.24 -2.91 7.86
CA GLN A 11 -6.05 -3.38 8.56
C GLN A 11 -4.83 -2.49 8.29
N ALA A 12 -4.68 -1.99 7.06
CA ALA A 12 -3.62 -1.02 6.74
C ALA A 12 -3.77 0.28 7.55
N VAL A 13 -4.99 0.81 7.66
CA VAL A 13 -5.29 2.00 8.49
C VAL A 13 -5.02 1.72 9.98
N MET A 14 -5.50 0.58 10.49
CA MET A 14 -5.26 0.19 11.89
C MET A 14 -3.77 0.09 12.22
N LYS A 15 -2.97 -0.52 11.32
CA LYS A 15 -1.51 -0.62 11.47
C LYS A 15 -0.86 0.75 11.53
N LYS A 16 -1.25 1.67 10.62
CA LYS A 16 -0.73 3.05 10.59
C LYS A 16 -1.08 3.83 11.87
N LYS A 17 -2.26 3.56 12.47
CA LYS A 17 -2.75 4.22 13.68
C LYS A 17 -2.40 3.49 14.99
N GLY A 18 -1.69 2.36 14.92
CA GLY A 18 -1.36 1.56 16.11
C GLY A 18 -2.56 0.91 16.81
N VAL A 19 -3.71 0.82 16.14
CA VAL A 19 -4.95 0.26 16.68
C VAL A 19 -4.94 -1.26 16.59
N LYS A 20 -5.28 -1.95 17.70
CA LYS A 20 -5.39 -3.40 17.79
C LYS A 20 -6.86 -3.83 17.87
N GLN A 21 -7.15 -5.08 17.54
CA GLN A 21 -8.52 -5.62 17.59
C GLN A 21 -9.19 -5.52 18.97
N ARG A 22 -8.40 -5.61 20.05
CA ARG A 22 -8.90 -5.43 21.43
C ARG A 22 -9.47 -4.02 21.66
N ASP A 23 -8.98 -3.02 20.93
CA ASP A 23 -9.40 -1.62 21.07
C ASP A 23 -10.76 -1.38 20.38
N LEU A 24 -11.23 -2.36 19.59
CA LEU A 24 -12.50 -2.28 18.85
C LEU A 24 -13.66 -2.98 19.57
N MET A 25 -13.44 -3.53 20.76
CA MET A 25 -14.47 -4.25 21.51
C MET A 25 -15.71 -3.38 21.79
N SER A 26 -15.51 -2.11 22.15
CA SER A 26 -16.58 -1.14 22.36
C SER A 26 -17.29 -0.76 21.05
N VAL A 27 -16.53 -0.60 19.96
CA VAL A 27 -17.06 -0.29 18.62
C VAL A 27 -17.96 -1.41 18.10
N PHE A 28 -17.57 -2.66 18.31
CA PHE A 28 -18.37 -3.81 17.87
C PHE A 28 -19.45 -4.22 18.88
N ASN A 29 -19.48 -3.59 20.06
CA ASN A 29 -20.32 -3.96 21.19
C ASN A 29 -20.19 -5.46 21.55
N VAL A 30 -18.94 -5.91 21.72
CA VAL A 30 -18.61 -7.31 22.06
C VAL A 30 -17.70 -7.41 23.27
N ASN A 31 -17.84 -8.51 24.00
CA ASN A 31 -17.14 -8.72 25.26
C ASN A 31 -15.76 -9.39 25.13
N SER A 32 -15.31 -9.72 23.91
CA SER A 32 -14.00 -10.35 23.71
C SER A 32 -13.35 -9.99 22.38
N GLN A 33 -12.01 -9.99 22.37
CA GLN A 33 -11.22 -9.88 21.15
C GLN A 33 -11.53 -11.02 20.15
N GLY A 34 -11.84 -12.22 20.64
CA GLY A 34 -12.23 -13.34 19.79
C GLY A 34 -13.51 -13.06 18.99
N ALA A 35 -14.48 -12.39 19.61
CA ALA A 35 -15.70 -11.94 18.94
C ALA A 35 -15.41 -10.87 17.88
N VAL A 36 -14.48 -9.94 18.13
CA VAL A 36 -14.00 -9.00 17.10
C VAL A 36 -13.39 -9.75 15.91
N SER A 37 -12.53 -10.74 16.17
CA SER A 37 -11.89 -11.54 15.12
C SER A 37 -12.90 -12.26 14.19
N HIS A 38 -14.09 -12.62 14.70
CA HIS A 38 -15.15 -13.20 13.88
C HIS A 38 -15.67 -12.26 12.78
N TYR A 39 -15.63 -10.94 12.98
CA TYR A 39 -15.94 -9.99 11.92
C TYR A 39 -14.83 -9.97 10.85
N PHE A 40 -13.57 -9.99 11.28
CA PHE A 40 -12.41 -9.96 10.37
C PHE A 40 -12.24 -11.25 9.57
N SER A 41 -12.71 -12.40 10.07
CA SER A 41 -12.69 -13.67 9.35
C SER A 41 -13.92 -13.89 8.45
N GLY A 42 -14.91 -12.98 8.51
CA GLY A 42 -16.15 -13.07 7.76
C GLY A 42 -17.19 -14.02 8.38
N ARG A 43 -16.97 -14.48 9.61
CA ARG A 43 -17.95 -15.27 10.36
C ARG A 43 -19.15 -14.42 10.78
N ASN A 44 -18.90 -13.16 11.15
CA ASN A 44 -19.91 -12.16 11.43
C ASN A 44 -19.88 -11.08 10.37
N LYS A 45 -21.06 -10.54 10.02
CA LYS A 45 -21.19 -9.39 9.12
C LYS A 45 -21.22 -8.10 9.94
N LEU A 46 -20.52 -7.07 9.47
CA LEU A 46 -20.67 -5.72 10.01
C LEU A 46 -22.04 -5.17 9.63
N SER A 47 -22.76 -4.60 10.60
CA SER A 47 -23.88 -3.73 10.29
C SER A 47 -23.40 -2.36 9.78
N ASP A 48 -24.29 -1.65 9.08
CA ASP A 48 -24.01 -0.30 8.57
C ASP A 48 -23.69 0.71 9.70
N LYS A 49 -24.37 0.55 10.86
CA LYS A 49 -24.12 1.32 12.08
C LYS A 49 -22.71 1.05 12.63
N GLN A 50 -22.35 -0.22 12.82
CA GLN A 50 -21.01 -0.59 13.30
C GLN A 50 -19.91 -0.13 12.33
N MET A 51 -20.19 -0.10 11.02
CA MET A 51 -19.24 0.37 10.02
C MET A 51 -19.00 1.87 10.14
N THR A 52 -20.06 2.62 10.41
CA THR A 52 -20.00 4.06 10.67
C THR A 52 -19.24 4.34 11.97
N GLU A 53 -19.60 3.67 13.06
CA GLU A 53 -18.90 3.79 14.36
C GLU A 53 -17.43 3.40 14.26
N PHE A 54 -17.10 2.41 13.45
CA PHE A 54 -15.71 2.00 13.22
C PHE A 54 -14.95 3.00 12.35
N ALA A 55 -15.59 3.59 11.33
CA ALA A 55 -15.01 4.67 10.55
C ALA A 55 -14.71 5.90 11.43
N ASP A 56 -15.65 6.28 12.30
CA ASP A 56 -15.52 7.39 13.23
C ASP A 56 -14.41 7.13 14.25
N PHE A 57 -14.36 5.93 14.82
CA PHE A 57 -13.29 5.51 15.73
C PHE A 57 -11.91 5.61 15.07
N LEU A 58 -11.82 5.18 13.80
CA LEU A 58 -10.60 5.29 13.02
C LEU A 58 -10.37 6.68 12.43
N GLY A 59 -11.29 7.64 12.56
CA GLY A 59 -11.20 8.96 11.92
C GLY A 59 -10.96 8.88 10.41
N ILE A 60 -11.72 8.04 9.71
CA ILE A 60 -11.67 7.84 8.25
C ILE A 60 -13.08 7.96 7.65
N SER A 61 -13.15 8.14 6.33
CA SER A 61 -14.43 8.05 5.61
C SER A 61 -14.92 6.60 5.57
N LYS A 62 -16.24 6.41 5.72
CA LYS A 62 -16.90 5.11 5.50
C LYS A 62 -16.66 4.54 4.11
N SER A 63 -16.36 5.38 3.11
CA SER A 63 -16.00 4.94 1.76
C SER A 63 -14.74 4.05 1.72
N THR A 64 -13.85 4.14 2.71
CA THR A 64 -12.63 3.31 2.82
C THR A 64 -12.94 1.82 2.99
N PHE A 65 -14.11 1.45 3.52
CA PHE A 65 -14.53 0.04 3.62
C PHE A 65 -14.85 -0.60 2.26
N PHE A 66 -15.10 0.22 1.24
CA PHE A 66 -15.47 -0.22 -0.10
C PHE A 66 -14.36 -0.01 -1.13
N GLN A 67 -13.22 0.53 -0.69
CA GLN A 67 -12.04 0.54 -1.52
C GLN A 67 -11.55 -0.90 -1.58
N ASP A 68 -11.44 -1.44 -2.80
CA ASP A 68 -10.45 -2.49 -3.02
C ASP A 68 -9.11 -1.98 -2.50
N GLU A 69 -8.19 -2.87 -2.10
CA GLU A 69 -6.85 -2.44 -1.74
C GLU A 69 -6.39 -1.37 -2.74
N PRO A 70 -5.71 -0.29 -2.30
CA PRO A 70 -4.74 0.26 -3.22
C PRO A 70 -3.85 -0.94 -3.55
N LYS A 71 -4.11 -1.59 -4.69
CA LYS A 71 -3.08 -2.38 -5.34
C LYS A 71 -1.88 -1.46 -5.27
N ASP A 72 -0.75 -1.95 -4.79
CA ASP A 72 0.49 -1.22 -5.00
C ASP A 72 0.62 -1.15 -6.54
N GLU A 73 0.00 -0.14 -7.16
CA GLU A 73 -0.11 0.06 -8.60
C GLU A 73 1.29 0.30 -9.21
N HIS A 74 2.27 0.53 -8.34
CA HIS A 74 3.68 0.61 -8.62
C HIS A 74 4.42 -0.57 -7.98
N GLN A 75 4.22 -1.76 -8.53
CA GLN A 75 5.28 -2.77 -8.55
C GLN A 75 5.99 -2.66 -9.88
N LEU A 76 7.31 -2.46 -9.85
CA LEU A 76 8.11 -2.48 -11.06
C LEU A 76 8.18 -3.91 -11.62
N ASP A 77 7.57 -4.14 -12.78
CA ASP A 77 7.68 -5.41 -13.50
C ASP A 77 9.08 -5.56 -14.10
N THR A 78 9.80 -6.60 -13.69
CA THR A 78 11.20 -6.82 -14.08
C THR A 78 11.36 -7.20 -15.54
N ASN A 79 10.35 -7.85 -16.13
CA ASN A 79 10.33 -8.15 -17.56
C ASN A 79 10.23 -6.85 -18.37
N SER A 80 9.27 -5.99 -18.03
CA SER A 80 9.10 -4.67 -18.66
C SER A 80 10.33 -3.79 -18.47
N LEU A 81 10.97 -3.82 -17.30
CA LEU A 81 12.23 -3.09 -17.05
C LEU A 81 13.36 -3.58 -17.96
N THR A 82 13.49 -4.90 -18.10
CA THR A 82 14.52 -5.51 -18.95
C THR A 82 14.29 -5.15 -20.42
N GLU A 83 13.05 -5.25 -20.90
CA GLU A 83 12.69 -4.83 -22.27
C GLU A 83 12.94 -3.34 -22.49
N ALA A 84 12.68 -2.49 -21.50
CA ALA A 84 12.96 -1.06 -21.60
C ALA A 84 14.46 -0.80 -21.81
N PHE A 85 15.34 -1.44 -21.03
CA PHE A 85 16.79 -1.30 -21.22
C PHE A 85 17.27 -1.84 -22.56
N GLN A 86 16.74 -2.98 -23.02
CA GLN A 86 17.08 -3.52 -24.33
C GLN A 86 16.62 -2.60 -25.47
N THR A 87 15.44 -2.00 -25.31
CA THR A 87 14.88 -1.07 -26.30
C THR A 87 15.72 0.20 -26.37
N LEU A 88 16.07 0.78 -25.21
CA LEU A 88 16.95 1.95 -25.14
C LEU A 88 18.32 1.66 -25.76
N ALA A 89 18.92 0.50 -25.45
CA ALA A 89 20.20 0.11 -26.02
C ALA A 89 20.18 0.03 -27.56
N ARG A 90 19.07 -0.42 -28.15
CA ARG A 90 18.89 -0.43 -29.61
C ARG A 90 18.68 0.97 -30.19
N LEU A 91 17.88 1.80 -29.51
CA LEU A 91 17.61 3.17 -29.94
C LEU A 91 18.86 4.05 -29.92
N ASP A 92 19.73 3.83 -28.94
CA ASP A 92 20.99 4.54 -28.77
C ASP A 92 22.15 3.89 -29.55
N GLU A 93 21.86 2.87 -30.38
CA GLU A 93 22.83 2.16 -31.22
C GLU A 93 24.07 1.64 -30.46
N LEU A 94 23.87 1.18 -29.21
CA LEU A 94 24.96 0.64 -28.39
C LEU A 94 25.57 -0.59 -29.05
N SER A 95 26.90 -0.71 -28.96
CA SER A 95 27.60 -1.88 -29.47
C SER A 95 27.30 -3.13 -28.64
N ASP A 96 27.42 -4.30 -29.25
CA ASP A 96 27.23 -5.59 -28.56
C ASP A 96 28.07 -5.72 -27.29
N GLY A 97 29.29 -5.15 -27.29
CA GLY A 97 30.18 -5.13 -26.15
C GLY A 97 29.66 -4.28 -24.99
N GLU A 98 29.06 -3.12 -25.27
CA GLU A 98 28.44 -2.24 -24.27
C GLU A 98 27.18 -2.88 -23.69
N ILE A 99 26.33 -3.43 -24.56
CA ILE A 99 25.11 -4.15 -24.16
C ILE A 99 25.47 -5.31 -23.24
N THR A 100 26.42 -6.16 -23.65
CA THR A 100 26.86 -7.31 -22.86
C THR A 100 27.42 -6.88 -21.51
N SER A 101 28.23 -5.82 -21.49
CA SER A 101 28.82 -5.30 -20.25
C SER A 101 27.77 -4.78 -19.28
N PHE A 102 26.78 -4.03 -19.78
CA PHE A 102 25.66 -3.54 -18.98
C PHE A 102 24.83 -4.69 -18.41
N PHE A 103 24.38 -5.63 -19.27
CA PHE A 103 23.51 -6.72 -18.83
C PHE A 103 24.22 -7.68 -17.87
N ASN A 104 25.53 -7.89 -17.99
CA ASN A 104 26.31 -8.64 -16.99
C ASN A 104 26.25 -8.00 -15.59
N VAL A 105 26.32 -6.67 -15.50
CA VAL A 105 26.20 -5.95 -14.22
C VAL A 105 24.76 -5.99 -13.72
N TYR A 106 23.79 -5.75 -14.60
CA TYR A 106 22.36 -5.78 -14.29
C TYR A 106 21.91 -7.14 -13.72
N GLU A 107 22.27 -8.24 -14.39
CA GLU A 107 21.99 -9.60 -13.93
C GLU A 107 22.66 -9.89 -12.58
N LYS A 108 23.91 -9.45 -12.40
CA LYS A 108 24.63 -9.62 -11.13
C LYS A 108 24.01 -8.83 -9.97
N MET A 109 23.42 -7.67 -10.25
CA MET A 109 22.67 -6.90 -9.25
C MET A 109 21.34 -7.57 -8.89
N GLY A 110 20.76 -8.34 -9.81
CA GLY A 110 19.49 -9.04 -9.65
C GLY A 110 18.32 -8.11 -10.00
N PRO A 111 17.63 -8.32 -11.15
CA PRO A 111 16.50 -7.49 -11.58
C PRO A 111 15.41 -7.35 -10.51
N ASP A 112 15.05 -8.46 -9.84
CA ASP A 112 14.05 -8.44 -8.76
C ASP A 112 14.49 -7.56 -7.59
N ARG A 113 15.78 -7.60 -7.23
CA ARG A 113 16.32 -6.76 -6.17
C ARG A 113 16.33 -5.28 -6.55
N ILE A 114 16.57 -4.96 -7.82
CA ILE A 114 16.45 -3.60 -8.34
C ILE A 114 15.00 -3.12 -8.21
N ALA A 115 14.03 -3.95 -8.61
CA ALA A 115 12.61 -3.65 -8.48
C ALA A 115 12.18 -3.43 -7.03
N GLU A 116 12.61 -4.30 -6.11
CA GLU A 116 12.35 -4.14 -4.67
C GLU A 116 12.88 -2.81 -4.13
N VAL A 117 14.13 -2.45 -4.48
CA VAL A 117 14.74 -1.18 -4.06
C VAL A 117 13.99 -0.01 -4.67
N TYR A 118 13.61 -0.09 -5.95
CA TYR A 118 12.82 0.94 -6.62
C TYR A 118 11.47 1.16 -5.92
N ASP A 119 10.74 0.09 -5.62
CA ASP A 119 9.43 0.17 -4.97
C ASP A 119 9.53 0.80 -3.58
N VAL A 120 10.58 0.47 -2.81
CA VAL A 120 10.87 1.11 -1.51
C VAL A 120 11.12 2.61 -1.69
N LEU A 121 11.98 2.99 -2.63
CA LEU A 121 12.30 4.39 -2.90
C LEU A 121 11.08 5.17 -3.38
N TYR A 122 10.26 4.57 -4.24
CA TYR A 122 9.00 5.14 -4.71
C TYR A 122 8.07 5.44 -3.53
N LYS A 123 7.87 4.47 -2.62
CA LYS A 123 7.05 4.63 -1.42
C LYS A 123 7.57 5.75 -0.51
N ILE A 124 8.89 5.84 -0.32
CA ILE A 124 9.53 6.92 0.47
C ILE A 124 9.25 8.28 -0.17
N ASN A 125 9.45 8.40 -1.49
CA ASN A 125 9.27 9.65 -2.21
C ASN A 125 7.82 10.11 -2.23
N LYS A 126 6.88 9.19 -2.45
CA LYS A 126 5.43 9.47 -2.39
C LYS A 126 5.02 9.99 -1.01
N SER A 127 5.45 9.30 0.05
CA SER A 127 5.20 9.73 1.44
C SER A 127 5.75 11.13 1.71
N LYS A 128 6.97 11.43 1.25
CA LYS A 128 7.58 12.76 1.40
C LYS A 128 6.79 13.86 0.67
N GLN A 129 6.29 13.57 -0.54
CA GLN A 129 5.45 14.52 -1.29
C GLN A 129 4.11 14.79 -0.61
N GLU A 130 3.47 13.75 -0.05
CA GLU A 130 2.23 13.89 0.71
C GLU A 130 2.42 14.74 1.98
N GLN A 131 3.53 14.54 2.71
CA GLN A 131 3.89 15.33 3.88
C GLN A 131 4.13 16.81 3.54
N LEU A 132 4.88 17.08 2.46
CA LEU A 132 5.12 18.44 1.98
C LEU A 132 3.82 19.13 1.59
N SER A 133 2.94 18.43 0.86
CA SER A 133 1.64 18.95 0.45
C SER A 133 0.76 19.30 1.65
N THR A 134 0.75 18.45 2.67
CA THR A 134 0.01 18.68 3.93
C THR A 134 0.58 19.87 4.71
N THR A 135 1.90 20.01 4.75
CA THR A 135 2.58 21.13 5.43
C THR A 135 2.26 22.45 4.74
N ILE A 136 2.35 22.50 3.40
CA ILE A 136 1.98 23.69 2.60
C ILE A 136 0.53 24.08 2.83
N HIS A 137 -0.39 23.11 2.86
CA HIS A 137 -1.82 23.38 3.13
C HIS A 137 -2.05 23.95 4.54
N THR A 138 -1.30 23.45 5.53
CA THR A 138 -1.37 23.95 6.91
C THR A 138 -0.83 25.38 7.01
N LEU A 139 0.29 25.67 6.36
CA LEU A 139 0.89 27.01 6.33
C LEU A 139 0.00 28.04 5.60
N LYS A 140 -0.69 27.65 4.52
CA LYS A 140 -1.66 28.52 3.82
C LYS A 140 -2.93 28.83 4.64
N LYS A 141 -3.20 28.05 5.69
CA LYS A 141 -4.35 28.21 6.58
C LYS A 141 -4.01 28.86 7.92
N ALA A 142 -2.72 29.08 8.19
CA ALA A 142 -2.29 29.85 9.35
C ALA A 142 -2.52 31.35 9.05
N PRO A 143 -3.25 32.09 9.91
CA PRO A 143 -3.56 33.50 9.71
C PRO A 143 -2.34 34.42 9.74
#